data_AF-A0A2A3JUL6-F1
#
_entry.id   AF-A0A2A3JUL6-F1
#
_cell.length_a   1.000
_cell.length_b   1.000
_cell.length_c   1.000
_cell.angle_alpha   90.00
_cell.angle_beta   90.00
_cell.angle_gamma   90.00
#
_symmetry.space_group_name_H-M   'P 1'
#
loop_
_entity.id
_entity.type
_entity.pdbx_description
1 polymer ?
#
loop_
_entity_poly.entity_id
_entity_poly.type
_entity_poly.pdbx_seq_one_letter_code
_entity_poly.pdbx_strand_id
1 'polypeptide(L)'
;MTTTMHRRLDEALAAGTDLLLTDLRCPEALLTEGAPAGAPVDADGTASVDLLLRAGRIAAVAAPGGAAAGAPRLSLGGRHVWPMLVDAHTHLDKGHVIGRAPSSGGTHPGAREPPPAIASRIGGMTI
;
A
#
# COMPACT_ATOMS: atom_id res chain seq x y z
N MET A 1 -22.27 11.02 1.62
CA MET A 1 -21.67 11.18 0.27
C MET A 1 -20.40 10.34 0.06
N THR A 2 -19.62 10.02 1.09
CA THR A 2 -18.37 9.22 1.03
C THR A 2 -18.56 7.77 0.53
N THR A 3 -19.60 7.06 0.99
CA THR A 3 -19.89 5.68 0.58
C THR A 3 -20.13 5.52 -0.93
N THR A 4 -20.72 6.53 -1.56
CA THR A 4 -21.02 6.49 -3.00
C THR A 4 -19.76 6.62 -3.85
N MET A 5 -18.77 7.42 -3.41
CA MET A 5 -17.51 7.58 -4.14
C MET A 5 -16.65 6.32 -4.03
N HIS A 6 -16.54 5.73 -2.84
CA HIS A 6 -15.76 4.50 -2.62
C HIS A 6 -16.27 3.38 -3.53
N ARG A 7 -17.59 3.16 -3.55
CA ARG A 7 -18.23 2.16 -4.43
C ARG A 7 -17.94 2.40 -5.91
N ARG A 8 -18.02 3.66 -6.37
CA ARG A 8 -17.72 4.02 -7.77
C ARG A 8 -16.26 3.77 -8.14
N LEU A 9 -15.33 3.99 -7.21
CA LEU A 9 -13.92 3.69 -7.41
C LEU A 9 -13.71 2.17 -7.51
N ASP A 10 -14.28 1.40 -6.58
CA ASP A 10 -14.18 -0.06 -6.59
C ASP A 10 -14.76 -0.67 -7.87
N GLU A 11 -15.94 -0.22 -8.29
CA GLU A 11 -16.59 -0.64 -9.53
C GLU A 11 -15.74 -0.30 -10.77
N ALA A 12 -15.19 0.92 -10.82
CA ALA A 12 -14.35 1.37 -11.94
C ALA A 12 -13.02 0.63 -12.02
N LEU A 13 -12.40 0.32 -10.86
CA LEU A 13 -11.18 -0.48 -10.80
C LEU A 13 -11.44 -1.95 -11.16
N ALA A 14 -12.53 -2.54 -10.65
CA ALA A 14 -12.92 -3.92 -10.92
C ALA A 14 -13.27 -4.17 -12.40
N ALA A 15 -13.79 -3.15 -13.10
CA ALA A 15 -14.03 -3.23 -14.53
C ALA A 15 -12.76 -3.47 -15.37
N GLY A 16 -11.57 -3.18 -14.81
CA GLY A 16 -10.29 -3.38 -15.48
C GLY A 16 -10.08 -2.47 -16.70
N THR A 17 -10.97 -1.49 -16.89
CA THR A 17 -10.89 -0.51 -17.97
C THR A 17 -9.94 0.62 -17.63
N ASP A 18 -9.61 1.39 -18.65
CA ASP A 18 -8.86 2.61 -18.48
C ASP A 18 -9.65 3.62 -17.63
N LEU A 19 -8.97 4.31 -16.72
CA LEU A 19 -9.60 5.23 -15.78
C LEU A 19 -8.70 6.43 -15.52
N LEU A 20 -9.25 7.62 -15.63
CA LEU A 20 -8.56 8.86 -15.26
C LEU A 20 -9.06 9.31 -13.88
N LEU A 21 -8.21 9.15 -12.88
CA LEU A 21 -8.42 9.69 -11.53
C LEU A 21 -7.94 11.14 -11.51
N THR A 22 -8.82 12.06 -11.14
CA THR A 22 -8.49 13.50 -11.14
C THR A 22 -8.60 14.11 -9.75
N ASP A 23 -7.94 15.25 -9.55
CA ASP A 23 -8.03 16.01 -8.29
C ASP A 23 -7.65 15.12 -7.09
N LEU A 24 -6.48 14.50 -7.19
CA LEU A 24 -5.90 13.69 -6.13
C LEU A 24 -4.66 14.37 -5.57
N ARG A 25 -4.38 14.08 -4.30
CA ARG A 25 -3.19 14.57 -3.60
C ARG A 25 -2.25 13.41 -3.29
N CYS A 26 -0.95 13.61 -3.42
CA CYS A 26 0.06 12.61 -3.13
C CYS A 26 1.30 13.27 -2.53
N PRO A 27 1.90 12.73 -1.45
CA PRO A 27 3.21 13.20 -1.00
C PRO A 27 4.23 13.14 -2.14
N GLU A 28 4.91 14.25 -2.42
CA GLU A 28 5.88 14.34 -3.52
C GLU A 28 6.99 13.30 -3.38
N ALA A 29 7.39 12.99 -2.14
CA ALA A 29 8.40 11.96 -1.84
C ALA A 29 8.02 10.54 -2.30
N LEU A 30 6.76 10.30 -2.67
CA LEU A 30 6.29 9.01 -3.19
C LEU A 30 6.21 8.99 -4.72
N LEU A 31 6.53 10.10 -5.39
CA LEU A 31 6.65 10.20 -6.83
C LEU A 31 8.12 10.05 -7.21
N THR A 32 8.47 8.97 -7.93
CA THR A 32 9.87 8.62 -8.26
C THR A 32 10.62 9.75 -8.95
N GLU A 33 9.95 10.48 -9.85
CA GLU A 33 10.51 11.60 -10.62
C GLU A 33 10.17 12.97 -10.01
N GLY A 34 9.65 13.01 -8.78
CA GLY A 34 9.10 14.21 -8.15
C GLY A 34 7.73 14.61 -8.71
N ALA A 35 7.28 15.82 -8.34
CA ALA A 35 6.01 16.34 -8.85
C ALA A 35 6.07 16.62 -10.36
N PRO A 36 5.04 16.26 -11.15
CA PRO A 36 4.98 16.60 -12.58
C PRO A 36 5.13 18.11 -12.80
N ALA A 37 5.78 18.51 -13.90
CA ALA A 37 5.93 19.93 -14.22
C ALA A 37 4.56 20.64 -14.27
N GLY A 38 4.44 21.73 -13.51
CA GLY A 38 3.19 22.50 -13.38
C GLY A 38 2.19 21.94 -12.36
N ALA A 39 2.49 20.83 -11.68
CA ALA A 39 1.70 20.36 -10.56
C ALA A 39 1.94 21.26 -9.33
N PRO A 40 0.88 21.80 -8.69
CA PRO A 40 1.01 22.50 -7.42
C PRO A 40 1.52 21.56 -6.33
N VAL A 41 2.53 22.01 -5.58
CA VAL A 41 3.01 21.35 -4.35
C VAL A 41 2.77 22.32 -3.19
N ASP A 42 2.11 21.85 -2.14
CA ASP A 42 1.84 22.67 -0.96
C ASP A 42 3.05 22.72 0.01
N ALA A 43 2.91 23.49 1.09
CA ALA A 43 3.97 23.70 2.07
C ALA A 43 4.39 22.41 2.81
N ASP A 44 3.54 21.38 2.82
CA ASP A 44 3.81 20.09 3.45
C ASP A 44 4.41 19.07 2.46
N GLY A 45 4.73 19.49 1.23
CA GLY A 45 5.28 18.63 0.20
C GLY A 45 4.25 17.70 -0.43
N THR A 46 2.96 18.08 -0.43
CA THR A 46 1.90 17.31 -1.09
C THR A 46 1.62 17.88 -2.48
N ALA A 47 1.80 17.05 -3.51
CA ALA A 47 1.52 17.39 -4.89
C ALA A 47 0.05 17.14 -5.25
N SER A 48 -0.55 18.08 -5.98
CA SER A 48 -1.85 17.89 -6.65
C SER A 48 -1.62 17.35 -8.05
N VAL A 49 -2.16 16.17 -8.37
CA VAL A 49 -1.94 15.48 -9.65
C VAL A 49 -3.22 14.82 -10.18
N ASP A 50 -3.17 14.39 -11.44
CA ASP A 50 -4.09 13.44 -12.04
C ASP A 50 -3.34 12.14 -12.36
N LEU A 51 -4.03 11.00 -12.28
CA LEU A 51 -3.44 9.67 -12.51
C LEU A 51 -4.25 8.88 -13.53
N LEU A 52 -3.57 8.45 -14.60
CA LEU A 52 -4.15 7.60 -15.63
C LEU A 52 -3.83 6.13 -15.33
N LEU A 53 -4.89 5.34 -15.17
CA LEU A 53 -4.82 3.89 -15.12
C LEU A 53 -5.14 3.31 -16.50
N ARG A 54 -4.35 2.32 -16.92
CA ARG A 54 -4.63 1.49 -18.09
C ARG A 54 -4.49 0.02 -17.69
N ALA A 55 -5.55 -0.76 -17.89
CA ALA A 55 -5.59 -2.19 -17.53
C ALA A 55 -5.01 -2.49 -16.11
N GLY A 56 -5.42 -1.70 -15.11
CA GLY A 56 -4.97 -1.88 -13.72
C GLY A 56 -3.54 -1.43 -13.40
N ARG A 57 -2.84 -0.78 -14.35
CA ARG A 57 -1.49 -0.22 -14.14
C ARG A 57 -1.50 1.30 -14.21
N ILE A 58 -0.61 1.94 -13.45
CA ILE A 58 -0.34 3.37 -13.58
C ILE A 58 0.34 3.60 -14.93
N ALA A 59 -0.34 4.28 -15.84
CA ALA A 59 0.17 4.58 -17.18
C ALA A 59 0.76 5.99 -17.26
N ALA A 60 0.24 6.94 -16.48
CA ALA A 60 0.78 8.28 -16.37
C ALA A 60 0.39 8.94 -15.04
N VAL A 61 1.27 9.82 -14.55
CA VAL A 61 0.99 10.81 -13.52
C VAL A 61 1.24 12.18 -14.15
N ALA A 62 0.29 13.08 -14.08
CA ALA A 62 0.36 14.38 -14.73
C ALA A 62 -0.08 15.49 -13.79
N ALA A 63 0.31 16.73 -14.11
CA ALA A 63 -0.29 17.90 -13.46
C ALA A 63 -1.82 17.91 -13.73
N PRO A 64 -2.63 18.52 -12.85
CA PRO A 64 -4.08 18.55 -13.01
C PRO A 64 -4.49 19.08 -14.37
N GLY A 65 -5.34 18.34 -15.08
CA GLY A 65 -5.78 18.66 -16.44
C GLY A 65 -4.77 18.34 -17.55
N GLY A 66 -3.57 17.84 -17.24
CA GLY A 66 -2.54 17.44 -18.21
C GLY A 66 -2.69 16.00 -18.73
N ALA A 67 -3.59 15.20 -18.17
CA ALA A 67 -3.77 13.80 -18.56
C ALA A 67 -4.65 13.66 -19.83
N ALA A 68 -4.29 12.70 -20.69
CA ALA A 68 -4.91 12.48 -22.00
C ALA A 68 -6.43 12.20 -21.94
N ALA A 69 -7.17 12.82 -22.86
CA ALA A 69 -8.60 12.60 -23.06
C ALA A 69 -8.89 11.18 -23.58
N GLY A 70 -9.98 10.55 -23.12
CA GLY A 70 -10.50 9.30 -23.69
C GLY A 70 -10.79 8.17 -22.70
N ALA A 71 -10.39 8.30 -21.43
CA ALA A 71 -10.82 7.40 -20.36
C ALA A 71 -11.96 8.02 -19.54
N PRO A 72 -12.89 7.21 -18.98
CA PRO A 72 -13.80 7.65 -17.93
C PRO A 72 -13.07 8.42 -16.83
N ARG A 73 -13.67 9.51 -16.36
CA ARG A 73 -13.10 10.39 -15.34
C ARG A 73 -13.76 10.16 -14.00
N LEU A 74 -12.97 10.05 -12.95
CA LEU A 74 -13.43 10.01 -11.57
C LEU A 74 -12.63 11.01 -10.73
N SER A 75 -13.28 12.07 -10.27
CA SER A 75 -12.67 13.03 -9.35
C SER A 75 -12.61 12.45 -7.94
N LEU A 76 -11.46 12.58 -7.29
CA LEU A 76 -11.23 12.16 -5.91
C LEU A 76 -11.47 13.27 -4.89
N GLY A 77 -11.81 14.49 -5.33
CA GLY A 77 -12.19 15.59 -4.44
C GLY A 77 -11.07 16.03 -3.49
N GLY A 78 -9.83 16.03 -3.97
CA GLY A 78 -8.62 16.35 -3.20
C GLY A 78 -8.18 15.25 -2.22
N ARG A 79 -8.70 14.03 -2.30
CA ARG A 79 -8.29 12.96 -1.37
C ARG A 79 -6.85 12.52 -1.61
N HIS A 80 -6.21 12.06 -0.53
CA HIS A 80 -4.88 11.51 -0.61
C HIS A 80 -4.90 10.12 -1.23
N VAL A 81 -4.01 9.89 -2.18
CA VAL A 81 -3.69 8.58 -2.72
C VAL A 81 -2.27 8.24 -2.33
N TRP A 82 -2.12 7.04 -1.77
CA TRP A 82 -0.86 6.48 -1.34
C TRP A 82 -0.64 5.17 -2.10
N PRO A 83 0.61 4.83 -2.45
CA PRO A 83 0.97 3.47 -2.77
C PRO A 83 0.52 2.54 -1.64
N MET A 84 0.17 1.31 -1.99
CA MET A 84 -0.07 0.30 -0.97
C MET A 84 1.24 0.05 -0.21
N LEU A 85 1.23 0.30 1.10
CA LEU A 85 2.38 0.03 1.94
C LEU A 85 2.62 -1.48 1.99
N VAL A 86 3.87 -1.87 1.77
CA VAL A 86 4.29 -3.27 1.86
C VAL A 86 4.92 -3.49 3.22
N ASP A 87 4.33 -4.40 4.00
CA ASP A 87 4.99 -4.91 5.20
C ASP A 87 6.02 -5.97 4.80
N ALA A 88 7.29 -5.54 4.75
CA ALA A 88 8.40 -6.39 4.31
C ALA A 88 8.76 -7.48 5.33
N HIS A 89 8.36 -7.32 6.60
CA HIS A 89 8.79 -8.22 7.66
C HIS A 89 7.69 -8.39 8.70
N THR A 90 6.79 -9.32 8.41
CA THR A 90 5.78 -9.77 9.37
C THR A 90 5.93 -11.25 9.67
N HIS A 91 5.83 -11.57 10.96
CA HIS A 91 5.82 -12.94 11.46
C HIS A 91 4.39 -13.49 11.52
N LEU A 92 3.76 -13.70 10.35
CA LEU A 92 2.38 -14.20 10.27
C LEU A 92 2.24 -15.64 10.80
N ASP A 93 3.30 -16.43 10.66
CA ASP A 93 3.44 -17.76 11.25
C ASP A 93 3.36 -17.72 12.78
N LYS A 94 4.00 -16.72 13.40
CA LYS A 94 4.04 -16.57 14.85
C LYS A 94 2.67 -16.22 15.45
N GLY A 95 1.80 -15.55 14.69
CA GLY A 95 0.41 -15.30 15.10
C GLY A 95 -0.37 -16.58 15.38
N HIS A 96 -0.07 -17.67 14.65
CA HIS A 96 -0.77 -18.94 14.75
C HIS A 96 -0.19 -19.90 15.81
N VAL A 97 0.94 -19.56 16.45
CA VAL A 97 1.60 -20.41 17.47
C VAL A 97 1.50 -19.89 18.90
N ILE A 98 0.94 -18.69 19.13
CA ILE A 98 0.76 -18.10 20.47
C ILE A 98 0.04 -19.05 21.45
N GLY A 99 -0.89 -19.87 20.97
CA GLY A 99 -1.57 -20.88 21.80
C GLY A 99 -0.83 -22.21 21.98
N ARG A 100 0.32 -22.41 21.33
CA ARG A 100 1.04 -23.69 21.24
C ARG A 100 2.47 -23.64 21.79
N ALA A 101 3.02 -22.44 21.96
CA ALA A 101 4.31 -22.21 22.58
C ALA A 101 4.23 -21.00 23.52
N PRO A 102 4.77 -21.08 24.75
CA PRO A 102 4.82 -19.94 25.65
C PRO A 102 5.60 -18.79 25.02
N SER A 103 5.24 -17.56 25.38
CA SER A 103 5.91 -16.38 24.88
C SER A 103 7.40 -16.42 25.22
N SER A 104 8.26 -16.15 24.23
CA SER A 104 9.72 -16.10 24.43
C SER A 104 10.21 -14.75 24.99
N GLY A 105 9.34 -14.03 25.71
CA GLY A 105 9.60 -12.71 26.26
C GLY A 105 9.67 -11.56 25.23
N GLY A 106 9.45 -11.82 23.94
CA GLY A 106 9.42 -10.79 22.89
C GLY A 106 10.78 -10.14 22.60
N THR A 107 11.87 -10.78 22.99
CA THR A 107 13.25 -10.29 22.76
C THR A 107 13.84 -10.94 21.51
N HIS A 108 14.80 -10.26 20.87
CA HIS A 108 15.48 -10.79 19.69
C HIS A 108 16.21 -12.14 19.94
N PRO A 109 16.89 -12.36 21.09
CA PRO A 109 17.40 -13.69 21.45
C PRO A 109 16.28 -14.74 21.62
N GLY A 110 15.21 -14.39 22.33
CA GLY A 110 14.06 -15.30 22.53
C GLY A 110 13.33 -15.66 21.23
N ALA A 111 13.45 -14.85 20.16
CA ALA A 111 12.93 -15.20 18.84
C ALA A 111 13.75 -16.29 18.12
N ARG A 112 15.00 -16.51 18.52
CA ARG A 112 15.93 -17.48 17.92
C ARG A 112 15.97 -18.82 18.65
N GLU A 113 15.63 -18.84 19.92
CA GLU A 113 15.63 -20.06 20.72
C GLU A 113 14.39 -20.92 20.42
N PRO A 114 14.53 -22.26 20.35
CA PRO A 114 13.37 -23.14 20.20
C PRO A 114 12.49 -23.07 21.46
N PRO A 115 11.15 -23.09 21.32
CA PRO A 115 10.27 -23.08 22.48
C PRO A 115 10.55 -24.29 23.38
N PRO A 116 10.43 -24.14 24.71
CA PRO A 116 10.91 -25.13 25.69
C PRO A 116 10.26 -26.51 25.54
N ALA A 117 9.09 -26.61 24.90
CA ALA A 117 8.43 -27.88 24.59
C ALA A 117 9.15 -28.75 23.54
N ILE A 118 10.07 -28.18 22.75
CA ILE A 118 10.87 -28.93 21.75
C ILE A 118 12.21 -29.39 22.33
N ALA A 119 12.77 -28.66 23.30
CA ALA A 119 14.07 -28.98 23.90
C ALA A 119 14.07 -30.30 24.69
N SER A 120 12.95 -30.69 25.31
CA SER A 120 12.86 -31.95 26.07
C SER A 120 12.76 -33.22 25.21
N ARG A 121 12.58 -33.08 23.89
CA ARG A 121 12.42 -34.21 22.95
C ARG A 121 13.64 -34.48 22.08
N ILE A 122 14.62 -33.58 22.06
CA ILE A 122 15.84 -33.66 21.24
C ILE A 122 17.07 -34.03 22.10
N GLY A 123 17.00 -33.91 23.42
CA GLY A 123 18.09 -34.24 24.36
C GLY A 123 18.46 -35.72 24.50
N GLY A 124 18.16 -36.57 23.51
CA GLY A 124 18.45 -38.01 23.54
C GLY A 124 18.95 -38.62 22.23
N MET A 125 19.23 -37.83 21.19
CA MET A 125 19.74 -38.38 19.92
C MET A 125 21.05 -37.71 19.51
N THR A 126 22.15 -38.34 19.89
CA THR A 126 23.48 -38.13 19.31
C THR A 126 23.49 -38.66 17.89
N ILE A 127 23.82 -37.79 16.92
CA ILE A 127 24.59 -38.13 15.72
C ILE A 127 25.61 -37.01 15.52
#